data_AF-A0A8D5U6T6-F1
#
_entry.id   AF-A0A8D5U6T6-F1
#
_cell.length_a   1.000
_cell.length_b   1.000
_cell.length_c   1.000
_cell.angle_alpha   90.00
_cell.angle_beta   90.00
_cell.angle_gamma   90.00
#
_symmetry.space_group_name_H-M   'P 1'
#
loop_
_entity.id
_entity.type
_entity.pdbx_description
1 polymer ?
#
loop_
_entity_poly.entity_id
_entity_poly.type
_entity_poly.pdbx_seq_one_letter_code
_entity_poly.pdbx_strand_id
1 'polypeptide(L)'
;MFKKTSILTIILLVIVVLELVVIVSFKVNSTSNLDVTAQETKYVYPYGYAVLWLGNVICVIPPNTVAQIDGKNYTTFNVTLMLLGTKGFALSVDGHTQGVKLFSKGVKPFFVVFGPTTLSVENVSYGGFNGDAFVGVNPGQLQHVLYGDGVLALLNVTSTGVWEFVTSQKPFGSPPKEVNVPVSDYGNLTPISAKSFEINGSDGGVTVDGNLIVIVQPGTLQKFPNETLSVYNLSLVYYSPYDVPLPPIYNQYPEVVFAYAVNGIITPDEKSTKPYITLILAPSSQHGYMWDYYIINGKLQYKEDPAVLVGQKDDLSVIINLTFKRPVPWVYSIPSV
;
A
#
# COMPACT_ATOMS: atom_id res chain seq x y z
N MET A 1 48.38 19.44 -10.79
CA MET A 1 48.14 18.78 -9.49
C MET A 1 47.20 19.66 -8.69
N PHE A 2 46.08 19.09 -8.23
CA PHE A 2 44.86 19.77 -7.79
C PHE A 2 45.02 20.70 -6.58
N LYS A 3 44.32 21.84 -6.61
CA LYS A 3 43.60 22.41 -5.46
C LYS A 3 42.57 23.45 -5.97
N LYS A 4 41.34 22.99 -6.26
CA LYS A 4 40.17 23.86 -6.34
C LYS A 4 39.56 23.92 -4.94
N THR A 5 39.80 25.02 -4.25
CA THR A 5 39.14 25.37 -2.99
C THR A 5 37.73 25.85 -3.35
N SER A 6 36.70 25.11 -2.97
CA SER A 6 35.31 25.55 -3.16
C SER A 6 34.95 26.55 -2.05
N ILE A 7 34.51 27.73 -2.46
CA ILE A 7 34.12 28.85 -1.60
C ILE A 7 32.70 28.59 -1.09
N LEU A 8 32.53 28.52 0.23
CA LEU A 8 31.24 28.46 0.90
C LEU A 8 30.74 29.90 1.08
N THR A 9 29.82 30.35 0.22
CA THR A 9 29.13 31.64 0.41
C THR A 9 27.80 31.38 1.13
N ILE A 10 27.74 31.69 2.42
CA ILE A 10 26.48 31.76 3.19
C ILE A 10 26.01 33.21 3.14
N ILE A 11 24.90 33.49 2.43
CA ILE A 11 24.19 34.76 2.54
C ILE A 11 23.04 34.55 3.53
N LEU A 12 23.19 35.11 4.74
CA LEU A 12 22.13 35.19 5.73
C LEU A 12 21.43 36.55 5.53
N LEU A 13 20.21 36.54 4.98
CA LEU A 13 19.36 37.73 4.93
C LEU A 13 18.25 37.56 5.97
N VAL A 14 18.32 38.33 7.06
CA VAL A 14 17.25 38.49 8.03
C VAL A 14 16.42 39.69 7.62
N ILE A 15 15.14 39.48 7.26
CA ILE A 15 14.15 40.55 7.14
C ILE A 15 12.91 40.17 7.95
N VAL A 16 12.50 41.11 8.79
CA VAL A 16 11.37 41.07 9.72
C VAL A 16 10.08 41.50 9.00
N VAL A 17 9.06 40.64 9.09
CA VAL A 17 7.59 40.85 9.07
C VAL A 17 6.98 41.68 7.92
N LEU A 18 6.34 40.97 6.99
CA LEU A 18 4.98 41.23 6.48
C LEU A 18 4.52 39.99 5.70
N GLU A 19 3.26 39.59 5.88
CA GLU A 19 2.64 38.35 5.39
C GLU A 19 3.09 37.95 3.97
N LEU A 20 3.99 36.96 3.89
CA LEU A 20 4.41 36.33 2.65
C LEU A 20 4.26 34.82 2.82
N VAL A 21 3.52 34.20 1.90
CA VAL A 21 3.58 32.75 1.70
C VAL A 21 5.03 32.40 1.34
N VAL A 22 5.78 31.89 2.32
CA VAL A 22 7.13 31.39 2.09
C VAL A 22 7.00 30.05 1.38
N ILE A 23 7.06 30.07 0.05
CA ILE A 23 7.38 28.86 -0.71
C ILE A 23 8.86 28.59 -0.45
N VAL A 24 9.14 27.71 0.50
CA VAL A 24 10.50 27.17 0.68
C VAL A 24 10.73 26.18 -0.47
N SER A 25 11.28 26.64 -1.58
CA SER A 25 11.82 25.75 -2.60
C SER A 25 13.16 25.22 -2.12
N PHE A 26 13.18 23.98 -1.61
CA PHE A 26 14.42 23.26 -1.37
C PHE A 26 15.01 22.85 -2.72
N LYS A 27 16.09 23.53 -3.16
CA LYS A 27 16.89 23.03 -4.27
C LYS A 27 17.99 22.14 -3.69
N VAL A 28 17.68 20.86 -3.53
CA VAL A 28 18.71 19.84 -3.28
C VAL A 28 19.49 19.69 -4.58
N ASN A 29 20.79 19.97 -4.56
CA ASN A 29 21.67 19.61 -5.67
C ASN A 29 21.67 18.08 -5.75
N SER A 30 20.88 17.49 -6.65
CA SER A 30 20.92 16.07 -6.90
C SER A 30 22.28 15.70 -7.47
N THR A 31 22.90 14.67 -6.88
CA THR A 31 24.03 13.96 -7.47
C THR A 31 23.67 13.53 -8.89
N SER A 32 24.62 13.58 -9.83
CA SER A 32 24.38 13.28 -11.25
C SER A 32 23.81 11.89 -11.51
N ASN A 33 23.94 10.95 -10.56
CA ASN A 33 23.50 9.56 -10.67
C ASN A 33 22.72 9.08 -9.42
N LEU A 34 21.81 8.12 -9.63
CA LEU A 34 21.20 7.26 -8.61
C LEU A 34 21.55 5.80 -8.87
N ASP A 35 22.37 5.22 -8.00
CA ASP A 35 22.85 3.83 -8.13
C ASP A 35 21.75 2.84 -7.73
N VAL A 36 21.68 1.72 -8.45
CA VAL A 36 20.77 0.61 -8.15
C VAL A 36 21.49 -0.41 -7.27
N THR A 37 20.95 -0.68 -6.08
CA THR A 37 21.57 -1.61 -5.12
C THR A 37 20.94 -2.99 -5.11
N ALA A 38 19.68 -3.10 -5.49
CA ALA A 38 18.96 -4.35 -5.57
C ALA A 38 17.81 -4.24 -6.58
N GLN A 39 17.41 -5.36 -7.17
CA GLN A 39 16.24 -5.43 -8.03
C GLN A 39 15.52 -6.78 -7.87
N GLU A 40 14.20 -6.75 -8.05
CA GLU A 40 13.33 -7.92 -8.07
C GLU A 40 12.47 -7.85 -9.33
N THR A 41 12.30 -8.97 -10.03
CA THR A 41 11.53 -9.04 -11.27
C THR A 41 10.47 -10.14 -11.17
N LYS A 42 9.27 -9.83 -11.67
CA LYS A 42 8.15 -10.77 -11.72
C LYS A 42 7.43 -10.68 -13.06
N TYR A 43 7.06 -11.84 -13.58
CA TYR A 43 6.27 -11.94 -14.81
C TYR A 43 4.78 -11.77 -14.49
N VAL A 44 4.10 -10.90 -15.24
CA VAL A 44 2.68 -10.61 -15.08
C VAL A 44 1.93 -11.20 -16.27
N TYR A 45 0.89 -12.00 -15.99
CA TYR A 45 -0.04 -12.53 -16.98
C TYR A 45 -1.41 -11.84 -16.85
N PRO A 46 -2.31 -11.94 -17.85
CA PRO A 46 -3.52 -11.10 -17.93
C PRO A 46 -4.46 -11.22 -16.73
N TYR A 47 -4.47 -12.39 -16.08
CA TYR A 47 -5.30 -12.68 -14.90
C TYR A 47 -4.47 -12.78 -13.62
N GLY A 48 -3.18 -12.47 -13.72
CA GLY A 48 -2.21 -12.54 -12.64
C GLY A 48 -1.95 -11.18 -12.05
N TYR A 49 -1.72 -11.17 -10.76
CA TYR A 49 -1.15 -10.03 -10.08
C TYR A 49 0.36 -10.23 -9.93
N ALA A 50 1.09 -9.13 -9.71
CA ALA A 50 2.45 -9.19 -9.19
C ALA A 50 2.54 -8.39 -7.90
N VAL A 51 2.99 -9.07 -6.85
CA VAL A 51 3.50 -8.43 -5.65
C VAL A 51 5.00 -8.66 -5.64
N LEU A 52 5.75 -7.56 -5.63
CA LEU A 52 7.20 -7.54 -5.45
C LEU A 52 7.47 -6.85 -4.11
N TRP A 53 8.35 -7.41 -3.29
CA TRP A 53 8.69 -6.86 -1.99
C TRP A 53 10.20 -6.76 -1.83
N LEU A 54 10.70 -5.55 -2.05
CA LEU A 54 12.12 -5.26 -2.05
C LEU A 54 12.45 -4.17 -1.02
N GLY A 55 13.31 -4.50 -0.06
CA GLY A 55 13.69 -3.58 1.03
C GLY A 55 12.47 -3.15 1.85
N ASN A 56 12.22 -1.84 1.92
CA ASN A 56 11.07 -1.23 2.59
C ASN A 56 9.92 -0.90 1.63
N VAL A 57 9.96 -1.38 0.38
CA VAL A 57 8.95 -1.07 -0.65
C VAL A 57 8.24 -2.34 -1.09
N ILE A 58 6.92 -2.30 -1.10
CA ILE A 58 6.05 -3.28 -1.74
C ILE A 58 5.45 -2.63 -2.98
N CYS A 59 5.61 -3.27 -4.13
CA CYS A 59 4.95 -2.90 -5.38
C CYS A 59 3.82 -3.90 -5.66
N VAL A 60 2.63 -3.39 -5.95
CA VAL A 60 1.49 -4.21 -6.31
C VAL A 60 1.00 -3.82 -7.69
N ILE A 61 0.97 -4.80 -8.59
CA ILE A 61 0.39 -4.73 -9.92
C ILE A 61 -0.88 -5.58 -9.91
N PRO A 62 -2.07 -4.95 -9.90
CA PRO A 62 -3.34 -5.67 -9.85
C PRO A 62 -3.60 -6.53 -11.10
N PRO A 63 -4.49 -7.55 -11.00
CA PRO A 63 -4.91 -8.34 -12.16
C PRO A 63 -5.53 -7.48 -13.26
N ASN A 64 -5.45 -7.95 -14.51
CA ASN A 64 -5.93 -7.23 -15.69
C ASN A 64 -5.26 -5.86 -15.90
N THR A 65 -4.06 -5.66 -15.34
CA THR A 65 -3.24 -4.50 -15.70
C THR A 65 -2.72 -4.69 -17.13
N VAL A 66 -2.83 -3.64 -17.93
CA VAL A 66 -2.32 -3.53 -19.29
C VAL A 66 -1.20 -2.51 -19.28
N ALA A 67 -0.04 -2.90 -19.80
CA ALA A 67 1.05 -1.98 -20.09
C ALA A 67 0.91 -1.47 -21.53
N GLN A 68 0.97 -0.16 -21.72
CA GLN A 68 1.09 0.45 -23.04
C GLN A 68 2.52 0.92 -23.24
N ILE A 69 3.21 0.33 -24.21
CA ILE A 69 4.58 0.63 -24.60
C ILE A 69 4.54 1.00 -26.08
N ASP A 70 5.07 2.18 -26.44
CA ASP A 70 5.06 2.71 -27.81
C ASP A 70 3.69 2.65 -28.50
N GLY A 71 2.63 2.95 -27.73
CA GLY A 71 1.24 2.95 -28.20
C GLY A 71 0.61 1.56 -28.38
N LYS A 72 1.34 0.47 -28.13
CA LYS A 72 0.83 -0.90 -28.17
C LYS A 72 0.49 -1.40 -26.77
N ASN A 73 -0.61 -2.12 -26.65
CA ASN A 73 -1.09 -2.67 -25.38
C ASN A 73 -0.57 -4.10 -25.18
N TYR A 74 -0.04 -4.38 -24.00
CA TYR A 74 0.49 -5.66 -23.56
C TYR A 74 -0.27 -6.10 -22.31
N THR A 75 -0.88 -7.28 -22.37
CA THR A 75 -1.55 -7.93 -21.22
C THR A 75 -0.62 -8.90 -20.49
N THR A 76 0.57 -9.10 -21.02
CA THR A 76 1.63 -9.95 -20.47
C THR A 76 2.95 -9.20 -20.59
N PHE A 77 3.65 -9.00 -19.47
CA PHE A 77 4.87 -8.20 -19.40
C PHE A 77 5.66 -8.52 -18.13
N ASN A 78 6.95 -8.20 -18.11
CA ASN A 78 7.78 -8.25 -16.92
C ASN A 78 7.69 -6.94 -16.16
N VAL A 79 7.62 -7.02 -14.84
CA VAL A 79 7.73 -5.89 -13.93
C VAL A 79 8.98 -6.04 -13.10
N THR A 80 9.79 -5.00 -13.03
CA THR A 80 10.98 -4.96 -12.17
C THR A 80 10.87 -3.81 -11.19
N LEU A 81 11.00 -4.12 -9.91
CA LEU A 81 11.17 -3.16 -8.82
C LEU A 81 12.66 -3.04 -8.51
N MET A 82 13.19 -1.82 -8.49
CA MET A 82 14.61 -1.54 -8.21
C MET A 82 14.72 -0.64 -6.97
N LEU A 83 15.67 -0.91 -6.09
CA LEU A 83 16.04 0.00 -4.99
C LEU A 83 17.23 0.86 -5.40
N LEU A 84 17.12 2.15 -5.08
CA LEU A 84 18.13 3.16 -5.37
C LEU A 84 18.99 3.44 -4.14
N GLY A 85 19.53 2.38 -3.54
CA GLY A 85 20.12 2.43 -2.19
C GLY A 85 19.10 2.88 -1.15
N THR A 86 19.48 3.86 -0.32
CA THR A 86 18.58 4.49 0.65
C THR A 86 17.81 5.68 0.08
N LYS A 87 17.98 5.99 -1.22
CA LYS A 87 17.47 7.23 -1.82
C LYS A 87 16.09 7.08 -2.45
N GLY A 88 15.61 5.87 -2.72
CA GLY A 88 14.34 5.71 -3.42
C GLY A 88 14.16 4.35 -4.08
N PHE A 89 13.26 4.29 -5.04
CA PHE A 89 12.94 3.10 -5.81
C PHE A 89 12.52 3.44 -7.25
N ALA A 90 12.58 2.47 -8.16
CA ALA A 90 12.13 2.61 -9.53
C ALA A 90 11.28 1.43 -9.97
N LEU A 91 10.37 1.69 -10.91
CA LEU A 91 9.55 0.68 -11.56
C LEU A 91 9.90 0.63 -13.05
N SER A 92 10.26 -0.55 -13.51
CA SER A 92 10.48 -0.85 -14.92
C SER A 92 9.46 -1.87 -15.42
N VAL A 93 9.04 -1.73 -16.67
CA VAL A 93 8.18 -2.70 -17.36
C VAL A 93 8.85 -3.11 -18.67
N ASP A 94 9.14 -4.39 -18.83
CA ASP A 94 9.89 -4.93 -19.97
C ASP A 94 11.15 -4.12 -20.30
N GLY A 95 11.91 -3.74 -19.27
CA GLY A 95 13.12 -2.94 -19.39
C GLY A 95 12.90 -1.42 -19.55
N HIS A 96 11.66 -0.97 -19.70
CA HIS A 96 11.32 0.43 -19.88
C HIS A 96 10.99 1.09 -18.53
N THR A 97 11.81 2.06 -18.14
CA THR A 97 11.65 2.85 -16.91
C THR A 97 10.97 4.21 -17.16
N GLN A 98 10.78 4.60 -18.44
CA GLN A 98 9.93 5.73 -18.86
C GLN A 98 9.02 5.31 -20.02
N GLY A 99 8.03 6.15 -20.33
CA GLY A 99 7.21 6.01 -21.53
C GLY A 99 6.17 4.89 -21.48
N VAL A 100 6.12 4.12 -20.40
CA VAL A 100 5.09 3.09 -20.21
C VAL A 100 3.91 3.66 -19.44
N LYS A 101 2.70 3.42 -19.96
CA LYS A 101 1.45 3.68 -19.22
C LYS A 101 0.87 2.38 -18.70
N LEU A 102 0.35 2.40 -17.48
CA LEU A 102 -0.29 1.27 -16.83
C LEU A 102 -1.77 1.54 -16.66
N PHE A 103 -2.60 0.62 -17.11
CA PHE A 103 -4.05 0.70 -17.02
C PHE A 103 -4.59 -0.55 -16.32
N SER A 104 -5.39 -0.39 -15.29
CA SER A 104 -6.08 -1.53 -14.66
C SER A 104 -7.55 -1.20 -14.44
N LYS A 105 -8.38 -2.25 -14.41
CA LYS A 105 -9.79 -2.14 -14.05
C LYS A 105 -9.94 -2.26 -12.53
N GLY A 106 -10.41 -1.21 -11.87
CA GLY A 106 -10.61 -1.19 -10.42
C GLY A 106 -9.43 -0.56 -9.68
N VAL A 107 -8.78 -1.32 -8.81
CA VAL A 107 -7.59 -0.84 -8.08
C VAL A 107 -6.45 -0.66 -9.08
N LYS A 108 -5.81 0.52 -9.03
CA LYS A 108 -4.63 0.84 -9.84
C LYS A 108 -3.35 0.32 -9.19
N PRO A 109 -2.26 0.12 -9.96
CA PRO A 109 -0.96 -0.14 -9.37
C PRO A 109 -0.63 0.86 -8.26
N PHE A 110 0.03 0.37 -7.21
CA PHE A 110 0.36 1.16 -6.04
C PHE A 110 1.63 0.65 -5.38
N PHE A 111 2.22 1.51 -4.56
CA PHE A 111 3.31 1.15 -3.67
C PHE A 111 2.90 1.32 -2.22
N VAL A 112 3.42 0.44 -1.37
CA VAL A 112 3.45 0.62 0.07
C VAL A 112 4.90 0.77 0.48
N VAL A 113 5.20 1.82 1.23
CA VAL A 113 6.55 2.12 1.71
C VAL A 113 6.52 2.10 3.23
N PHE A 114 7.35 1.26 3.84
CA PHE A 114 7.57 1.29 5.29
C PHE A 114 8.51 2.45 5.61
N GLY A 115 8.02 3.41 6.39
CA GLY A 115 8.72 4.65 6.69
C GLY A 115 7.92 5.60 7.58
N PRO A 116 8.58 6.53 8.27
CA PRO A 116 7.91 7.48 9.16
C PRO A 116 7.11 8.52 8.36
N THR A 117 6.21 9.25 9.02
CA THR A 117 5.44 10.35 8.41
C THR A 117 6.29 11.56 8.01
N THR A 118 7.54 11.60 8.47
CA THR A 118 8.58 12.56 8.05
C THR A 118 9.24 12.19 6.72
N LEU A 119 8.89 11.04 6.14
CA LEU A 119 9.28 10.62 4.79
C LEU A 119 8.13 10.92 3.80
N SER A 120 8.47 11.20 2.55
CA SER A 120 7.55 11.26 1.42
C SER A 120 8.27 10.78 0.16
N VAL A 121 7.58 10.79 -0.98
CA VAL A 121 8.13 10.38 -2.27
C VAL A 121 7.94 11.46 -3.32
N GLU A 122 8.98 11.73 -4.08
CA GLU A 122 8.95 12.59 -5.26
C GLU A 122 9.16 11.74 -6.50
N ASN A 123 8.37 11.97 -7.55
CA ASN A 123 8.65 11.36 -8.86
C ASN A 123 9.73 12.19 -9.55
N VAL A 124 10.87 11.57 -9.88
CA VAL A 124 12.03 12.26 -10.44
C VAL A 124 12.19 11.98 -11.92
N SER A 125 12.80 12.94 -12.62
CA SER A 125 13.16 12.79 -14.03
C SER A 125 14.63 12.45 -14.17
N TYR A 126 15.01 11.76 -15.23
CA TYR A 126 16.38 11.35 -15.50
C TYR A 126 16.64 11.26 -17.01
N GLY A 127 17.90 11.39 -17.41
CA GLY A 127 18.33 11.36 -18.81
C GLY A 127 18.51 9.96 -19.39
N GLY A 128 18.81 8.96 -18.56
CA GLY A 128 18.89 7.56 -19.00
C GLY A 128 19.21 6.57 -17.87
N PHE A 129 19.14 5.28 -18.18
CA PHE A 129 19.58 4.19 -17.31
C PHE A 129 20.72 3.44 -18.01
N ASN A 130 21.88 3.33 -17.38
CA ASN A 130 23.06 2.71 -17.98
C ASN A 130 23.27 1.23 -17.61
N GLY A 131 22.31 0.63 -16.89
CA GLY A 131 22.38 -0.75 -16.37
C GLY A 131 22.58 -0.82 -14.86
N ASP A 132 23.34 0.13 -14.29
CA ASP A 132 23.68 0.14 -12.86
C ASP A 132 23.22 1.41 -12.15
N ALA A 133 22.95 2.49 -12.89
CA ALA A 133 22.52 3.77 -12.34
C ALA A 133 21.61 4.55 -13.30
N PHE A 134 20.73 5.37 -12.71
CA PHE A 134 20.00 6.41 -13.43
C PHE A 134 20.87 7.66 -13.51
N VAL A 135 21.06 8.21 -14.71
CA VAL A 135 21.94 9.36 -14.97
C VAL A 135 21.16 10.62 -15.32
N GLY A 136 21.71 11.79 -15.01
CA GLY A 136 21.08 13.08 -15.31
C GLY A 136 19.79 13.31 -14.51
N VAL A 137 19.79 12.90 -13.23
CA VAL A 137 18.63 12.95 -12.36
C VAL A 137 18.33 14.40 -11.94
N ASN A 138 17.10 14.84 -12.20
CA ASN A 138 16.61 16.13 -11.74
C ASN A 138 15.47 15.91 -10.72
N PRO A 139 15.39 16.74 -9.67
CA PRO A 139 14.27 16.72 -8.73
C PRO A 139 12.94 16.84 -9.48
N GLY A 140 11.90 16.23 -8.94
CA GLY A 140 10.58 16.31 -9.55
C GLY A 140 9.51 16.75 -8.58
N GLN A 141 8.33 16.12 -8.67
CA GLN A 141 7.16 16.58 -7.94
C GLN A 141 6.80 15.61 -6.81
N LEU A 142 6.55 16.18 -5.63
CA LEU A 142 5.97 15.46 -4.50
C LEU A 142 4.68 14.77 -4.95
N GLN A 143 4.63 13.48 -4.67
CA GLN A 143 3.45 12.68 -4.96
C GLN A 143 2.46 12.79 -3.81
N HIS A 144 1.18 12.72 -4.15
CA HIS A 144 0.15 12.53 -3.14
C HIS A 144 0.24 11.11 -2.58
N VAL A 145 0.64 11.00 -1.31
CA VAL A 145 0.68 9.74 -0.58
C VAL A 145 -0.28 9.78 0.59
N LEU A 146 -0.82 8.62 0.95
CA LEU A 146 -1.57 8.44 2.18
C LEU A 146 -0.61 8.04 3.29
N TYR A 147 -0.87 8.53 4.49
CA TYR A 147 -0.04 8.29 5.66
C TYR A 147 -0.74 7.35 6.63
N GLY A 148 0.04 6.44 7.20
CA GLY A 148 -0.30 5.59 8.33
C GLY A 148 0.82 5.62 9.36
N ASP A 149 0.66 4.89 10.45
CA ASP A 149 1.71 4.77 11.46
C ASP A 149 2.83 3.87 10.93
N GLY A 150 3.99 4.46 10.60
CA GLY A 150 5.14 3.75 10.03
C GLY A 150 4.99 3.28 8.58
N VAL A 151 3.91 3.69 7.88
CA VAL A 151 3.61 3.25 6.51
C VAL A 151 3.12 4.41 5.66
N LEU A 152 3.51 4.42 4.39
CA LEU A 152 2.99 5.31 3.36
C LEU A 152 2.42 4.51 2.20
N ALA A 153 1.35 5.00 1.58
CA ALA A 153 0.79 4.41 0.37
C ALA A 153 0.78 5.41 -0.79
N LEU A 154 1.52 5.09 -1.85
CA LEU A 154 1.47 5.80 -3.13
C LEU A 154 0.48 5.09 -4.04
N LEU A 155 -0.71 5.66 -4.20
CA LEU A 155 -1.79 5.08 -4.98
C LEU A 155 -1.80 5.58 -6.42
N ASN A 156 -2.56 4.89 -7.28
CA ASN A 156 -2.86 5.33 -8.64
C ASN A 156 -1.62 5.52 -9.53
N VAL A 157 -0.63 4.65 -9.41
CA VAL A 157 0.55 4.65 -10.25
C VAL A 157 0.13 4.23 -11.66
N THR A 158 0.14 5.19 -12.60
CA THR A 158 -0.31 4.99 -13.99
C THR A 158 0.83 4.90 -14.99
N SER A 159 2.08 4.91 -14.55
CA SER A 159 3.25 4.81 -15.42
C SER A 159 4.46 4.25 -14.68
N THR A 160 5.45 3.78 -15.43
CA THR A 160 6.79 3.53 -14.90
C THR A 160 7.47 4.84 -14.51
N GLY A 161 8.51 4.75 -13.70
CA GLY A 161 9.23 5.92 -13.24
C GLY A 161 10.23 5.61 -12.13
N VAL A 162 10.81 6.69 -11.63
CA VAL A 162 11.78 6.71 -10.53
C VAL A 162 11.20 7.60 -9.44
N TRP A 163 11.22 7.13 -8.20
CA TRP A 163 10.76 7.87 -7.04
C TRP A 163 11.88 7.98 -6.01
N GLU A 164 12.20 9.21 -5.61
CA GLU A 164 13.14 9.48 -4.52
C GLU A 164 12.40 9.66 -3.20
N PHE A 165 13.01 9.17 -2.13
CA PHE A 165 12.58 9.46 -0.77
C PHE A 165 13.03 10.87 -0.39
N VAL A 166 12.06 11.64 0.10
CA VAL A 166 12.31 12.97 0.64
C VAL A 166 12.00 12.95 2.12
N THR A 167 12.91 13.52 2.91
CA THR A 167 12.79 13.54 4.37
C THR A 167 12.68 14.98 4.87
N SER A 168 11.97 15.14 5.97
CA SER A 168 11.73 16.43 6.62
C SER A 168 11.83 16.29 8.13
N GLN A 169 12.08 17.39 8.84
CA GLN A 169 11.96 17.41 10.30
C GLN A 169 10.50 17.43 10.77
N LYS A 170 9.57 17.86 9.90
CA LYS A 170 8.14 17.90 10.17
C LYS A 170 7.42 16.83 9.33
N PRO A 171 6.38 16.18 9.87
CA PRO A 171 5.57 15.25 9.09
C PRO A 171 5.00 15.91 7.82
N PHE A 172 5.02 15.17 6.70
CA PHE A 172 4.39 15.60 5.45
C PHE A 172 2.87 15.37 5.46
N GLY A 173 2.42 14.42 6.27
CA GLY A 173 1.01 14.17 6.55
C GLY A 173 0.85 13.48 7.90
N SER A 174 -0.37 13.08 8.22
CA SER A 174 -0.68 12.42 9.49
C SER A 174 -1.50 11.16 9.24
N PRO A 175 -1.29 10.10 10.04
CA PRO A 175 -2.17 8.94 10.00
C PRO A 175 -3.59 9.33 10.41
N PRO A 176 -4.60 8.53 10.03
CA PRO A 176 -5.93 8.63 10.59
C PRO A 176 -5.90 8.66 12.12
N LYS A 177 -6.78 9.49 12.71
CA LYS A 177 -6.85 9.64 14.15
C LYS A 177 -7.41 8.38 14.79
N GLU A 178 -6.68 7.81 15.74
CA GLU A 178 -7.18 6.72 16.57
C GLU A 178 -8.32 7.20 17.48
N VAL A 179 -9.37 6.42 17.56
CA VAL A 179 -10.58 6.68 18.34
C VAL A 179 -11.00 5.43 19.09
N ASN A 180 -11.73 5.60 20.20
CA ASN A 180 -12.27 4.47 20.94
C ASN A 180 -13.73 4.23 20.52
N VAL A 181 -13.98 3.09 19.87
CA VAL A 181 -15.31 2.68 19.41
C VAL A 181 -15.52 1.24 19.85
N PRO A 182 -16.52 0.94 20.71
CA PRO A 182 -16.88 -0.42 21.03
C PRO A 182 -17.30 -1.17 19.76
N VAL A 183 -16.78 -2.39 19.60
CA VAL A 183 -17.09 -3.25 18.45
C VAL A 183 -18.03 -4.37 18.90
N SER A 184 -19.07 -4.64 18.12
CA SER A 184 -20.02 -5.73 18.37
C SER A 184 -19.44 -7.09 18.02
N ASP A 185 -19.88 -8.14 18.73
CA ASP A 185 -19.68 -9.52 18.32
C ASP A 185 -20.28 -9.80 16.94
N TYR A 186 -19.74 -10.82 16.25
CA TYR A 186 -20.29 -11.30 14.98
C TYR A 186 -20.62 -12.80 15.06
N GLY A 187 -21.91 -13.12 15.14
CA GLY A 187 -22.34 -14.50 15.36
C GLY A 187 -21.88 -15.01 16.72
N ASN A 188 -21.04 -16.04 16.74
CA ASN A 188 -20.40 -16.57 17.95
C ASN A 188 -18.94 -16.10 18.11
N LEU A 189 -18.47 -15.18 17.27
CA LEU A 189 -17.11 -14.65 17.36
C LEU A 189 -17.09 -13.38 18.23
N THR A 190 -16.35 -13.47 19.33
CA THR A 190 -16.09 -12.34 20.22
C THR A 190 -14.72 -11.73 19.89
N PRO A 191 -14.64 -10.41 19.63
CA PRO A 191 -13.37 -9.75 19.38
C PRO A 191 -12.37 -9.94 20.53
N ILE A 192 -11.14 -10.32 20.21
CA ILE A 192 -10.04 -10.37 21.21
C ILE A 192 -9.37 -9.00 21.35
N SER A 193 -9.37 -8.22 20.28
CA SER A 193 -8.90 -6.85 20.26
C SER A 193 -9.51 -6.11 19.07
N ALA A 194 -9.60 -4.78 19.18
CA ALA A 194 -9.96 -3.93 18.07
C ALA A 194 -9.28 -2.57 18.21
N LYS A 195 -8.80 -2.03 17.09
CA LYS A 195 -8.26 -0.67 17.00
C LYS A 195 -9.06 0.14 16.00
N SER A 196 -9.56 1.29 16.41
CA SER A 196 -10.48 2.10 15.59
C SER A 196 -9.88 3.42 15.17
N PHE A 197 -10.21 3.84 13.96
CA PHE A 197 -9.68 5.05 13.33
C PHE A 197 -10.81 5.87 12.73
N GLU A 198 -10.79 7.18 12.95
CA GLU A 198 -11.69 8.10 12.25
C GLU A 198 -11.18 8.32 10.82
N ILE A 199 -12.02 7.99 9.84
CA ILE A 199 -11.71 8.04 8.42
C ILE A 199 -12.58 9.09 7.74
N ASN A 200 -11.94 10.07 7.08
CA ASN A 200 -12.60 10.83 6.02
C ASN A 200 -12.41 10.07 4.70
N GLY A 201 -13.45 9.38 4.27
CA GLY A 201 -13.47 8.58 3.05
C GLY A 201 -13.22 9.39 1.78
N SER A 202 -13.40 10.72 1.78
CA SER A 202 -13.04 11.58 0.65
C SER A 202 -11.52 11.68 0.48
N ASP A 203 -10.79 11.80 1.59
CA ASP A 203 -9.34 11.97 1.61
C ASP A 203 -8.62 10.61 1.59
N GLY A 204 -9.23 9.59 2.21
CA GLY A 204 -8.62 8.28 2.42
C GLY A 204 -7.65 8.26 3.60
N GLY A 205 -6.85 7.21 3.71
CA GLY A 205 -5.85 7.06 4.77
C GLY A 205 -5.27 5.66 4.84
N VAL A 206 -4.24 5.47 5.66
CA VAL A 206 -3.69 4.15 5.96
C VAL A 206 -3.82 3.88 7.46
N THR A 207 -4.55 2.83 7.81
CA THR A 207 -4.69 2.37 9.19
C THR A 207 -3.80 1.16 9.41
N VAL A 208 -3.10 1.12 10.55
CA VAL A 208 -2.14 0.07 10.88
C VAL A 208 -2.43 -0.43 12.29
N ASP A 209 -2.60 -1.75 12.41
CA ASP A 209 -2.70 -2.45 13.68
C ASP A 209 -1.97 -3.79 13.59
N GLY A 210 -0.94 -3.99 14.42
CA GLY A 210 -0.11 -5.18 14.40
C GLY A 210 0.40 -5.53 12.99
N ASN A 211 -0.08 -6.65 12.46
CA ASN A 211 0.27 -7.16 11.14
C ASN A 211 -0.72 -6.77 10.02
N LEU A 212 -1.80 -6.06 10.35
CA LEU A 212 -2.79 -5.57 9.39
C LEU A 212 -2.50 -4.12 9.00
N ILE A 213 -2.37 -3.90 7.69
CA ILE A 213 -2.25 -2.58 7.08
C ILE A 213 -3.43 -2.45 6.11
N VAL A 214 -4.29 -1.47 6.34
CA VAL A 214 -5.47 -1.23 5.51
C VAL A 214 -5.40 0.16 4.91
N ILE A 215 -5.47 0.23 3.59
CA ILE A 215 -5.46 1.47 2.84
C ILE A 215 -6.88 1.77 2.37
N VAL A 216 -7.44 2.84 2.92
CA VAL A 216 -8.70 3.43 2.46
C VAL A 216 -8.37 4.38 1.32
N GLN A 217 -8.80 4.03 0.11
CA GLN A 217 -8.56 4.86 -1.07
C GLN A 217 -9.36 6.18 -0.96
N PRO A 218 -8.86 7.30 -1.51
CA PRO A 218 -9.64 8.54 -1.58
C PRO A 218 -10.95 8.32 -2.35
N GLY A 219 -12.06 8.87 -1.86
CA GLY A 219 -13.42 8.65 -2.37
C GLY A 219 -14.06 7.31 -1.99
N THR A 220 -13.60 6.66 -0.92
CA THR A 220 -14.20 5.43 -0.36
C THR A 220 -15.27 5.80 0.67
N LEU A 221 -16.52 5.85 0.23
CA LEU A 221 -17.68 6.13 1.07
C LEU A 221 -18.28 4.83 1.60
N GLN A 222 -18.82 4.85 2.81
CA GLN A 222 -19.53 3.71 3.37
C GLN A 222 -21.03 3.80 3.09
N LYS A 223 -21.62 2.74 2.52
CA LYS A 223 -23.05 2.66 2.22
C LYS A 223 -23.73 1.71 3.18
N PHE A 224 -24.66 2.26 3.95
CA PHE A 224 -25.64 1.55 4.75
C PHE A 224 -26.96 1.46 3.98
N PRO A 225 -27.93 0.64 4.40
CA PRO A 225 -29.24 0.58 3.75
C PRO A 225 -29.95 1.93 3.63
N ASN A 226 -29.77 2.82 4.62
CA ASN A 226 -30.49 4.08 4.73
C ASN A 226 -29.62 5.33 4.55
N GLU A 227 -28.29 5.19 4.51
CA GLU A 227 -27.38 6.34 4.46
C GLU A 227 -26.06 6.04 3.74
N THR A 228 -25.36 7.10 3.36
CA THR A 228 -23.99 7.02 2.84
C THR A 228 -23.11 7.98 3.63
N LEU A 229 -22.09 7.44 4.28
CA LEU A 229 -21.18 8.19 5.13
C LEU A 229 -19.87 8.48 4.40
N SER A 230 -19.46 9.75 4.41
CA SER A 230 -18.12 10.18 4.00
C SER A 230 -17.14 10.24 5.17
N VAL A 231 -17.64 10.29 6.41
CA VAL A 231 -16.82 10.20 7.63
C VAL A 231 -17.37 9.07 8.48
N TYR A 232 -16.50 8.15 8.88
CA TYR A 232 -16.88 6.96 9.66
C TYR A 232 -15.69 6.45 10.46
N ASN A 233 -15.96 5.66 11.50
CA ASN A 233 -14.92 4.98 12.26
C ASN A 233 -14.69 3.59 11.66
N LEU A 234 -13.48 3.33 11.19
CA LEU A 234 -13.06 2.00 10.72
C LEU A 234 -12.31 1.30 11.85
N SER A 235 -12.82 0.16 12.30
CA SER A 235 -12.17 -0.69 13.29
C SER A 235 -11.51 -1.88 12.60
N LEU A 236 -10.26 -2.15 12.94
CA LEU A 236 -9.53 -3.38 12.59
C LEU A 236 -9.72 -4.30 13.79
N VAL A 237 -10.38 -5.44 13.58
CA VAL A 237 -10.87 -6.31 14.64
C VAL A 237 -10.18 -7.65 14.51
N TYR A 238 -9.60 -8.16 15.58
CA TYR A 238 -9.00 -9.49 15.62
C TYR A 238 -9.89 -10.47 16.37
N TYR A 239 -9.85 -11.72 15.95
CA TYR A 239 -10.45 -12.87 16.63
C TYR A 239 -9.39 -13.93 16.89
N SER A 240 -9.66 -14.80 17.85
CA SER A 240 -8.84 -16.00 18.07
C SER A 240 -8.99 -16.96 16.89
N PRO A 241 -7.89 -17.43 16.28
CA PRO A 241 -7.94 -18.50 15.27
C PRO A 241 -8.52 -19.82 15.80
N TYR A 242 -8.56 -20.01 17.12
CA TYR A 242 -9.14 -21.19 17.77
C TYR A 242 -10.66 -21.12 17.91
N ASP A 243 -11.27 -19.93 17.73
CA ASP A 243 -12.72 -19.75 17.85
C ASP A 243 -13.46 -19.97 16.53
N VAL A 244 -12.71 -20.19 15.44
CA VAL A 244 -13.25 -20.53 14.12
C VAL A 244 -13.03 -22.01 13.80
N PRO A 245 -14.00 -22.68 13.16
CA PRO A 245 -13.84 -24.07 12.72
C PRO A 245 -12.78 -24.15 11.62
N LEU A 246 -12.23 -25.35 11.42
CA LEU A 246 -11.27 -25.58 10.34
C LEU A 246 -11.88 -25.26 8.97
N PRO A 247 -11.10 -24.62 8.06
CA PRO A 247 -11.54 -24.35 6.69
C PRO A 247 -11.81 -25.65 5.92
N PRO A 248 -12.64 -25.63 4.87
CA PRO A 248 -13.04 -26.82 4.12
C PRO A 248 -11.95 -27.33 3.15
N ILE A 249 -10.67 -27.20 3.51
CA ILE A 249 -9.52 -27.73 2.78
C ILE A 249 -8.72 -28.63 3.72
N TYR A 250 -8.31 -29.79 3.22
CA TYR A 250 -7.48 -30.73 3.96
C TYR A 250 -6.16 -30.08 4.38
N ASN A 251 -5.79 -30.28 5.65
CA ASN A 251 -4.54 -29.84 6.23
C ASN A 251 -4.32 -28.30 6.28
N GLN A 252 -5.39 -27.50 6.28
CA GLN A 252 -5.32 -26.04 6.45
C GLN A 252 -5.84 -25.63 7.83
N TYR A 253 -5.13 -24.70 8.48
CA TYR A 253 -5.45 -24.20 9.82
C TYR A 253 -5.56 -22.68 9.81
N PRO A 254 -6.57 -22.09 10.48
CA PRO A 254 -6.67 -20.65 10.69
C PRO A 254 -5.40 -20.11 11.36
N GLU A 255 -4.82 -19.07 10.78
CA GLU A 255 -3.61 -18.40 11.28
C GLU A 255 -3.93 -16.96 11.70
N VAL A 256 -4.64 -16.22 10.84
CA VAL A 256 -5.09 -14.85 11.14
C VAL A 256 -6.60 -14.78 10.91
N VAL A 257 -7.33 -14.32 11.93
CA VAL A 257 -8.77 -14.08 11.82
C VAL A 257 -9.04 -12.64 12.18
N PHE A 258 -9.66 -11.90 11.26
CA PHE A 258 -9.89 -10.48 11.43
C PHE A 258 -11.19 -10.04 10.75
N ALA A 259 -11.72 -8.88 11.13
CA ALA A 259 -12.81 -8.22 10.43
C ALA A 259 -12.56 -6.72 10.37
N TYR A 260 -13.36 -6.06 9.53
CA TYR A 260 -13.59 -4.63 9.68
C TYR A 260 -14.90 -4.43 10.42
N ALA A 261 -14.96 -3.39 11.23
CA ALA A 261 -16.22 -2.83 11.69
C ALA A 261 -16.32 -1.38 11.23
N VAL A 262 -17.50 -0.95 10.81
CA VAL A 262 -17.74 0.47 10.58
C VAL A 262 -18.68 1.00 11.66
N ASN A 263 -18.24 2.04 12.35
CA ASN A 263 -18.92 2.59 13.53
C ASN A 263 -19.22 1.52 14.60
N GLY A 264 -18.31 0.55 14.75
CA GLY A 264 -18.43 -0.54 15.71
C GLY A 264 -19.32 -1.71 15.26
N ILE A 265 -19.88 -1.65 14.06
CA ILE A 265 -20.81 -2.66 13.55
C ILE A 265 -20.11 -3.54 12.50
N ILE A 266 -20.30 -4.85 12.63
CA ILE A 266 -19.84 -5.86 11.66
C ILE A 266 -21.08 -6.47 11.03
N THR A 267 -21.32 -6.19 9.75
CA THR A 267 -22.53 -6.66 9.05
C THR A 267 -22.33 -6.81 7.54
N PRO A 268 -22.85 -7.87 6.91
CA PRO A 268 -22.80 -8.04 5.46
C PRO A 268 -23.71 -7.05 4.69
N ASP A 269 -24.58 -6.31 5.38
CA ASP A 269 -25.59 -5.41 4.78
C ASP A 269 -25.03 -4.06 4.35
N GLU A 270 -23.87 -3.67 4.89
CA GLU A 270 -23.17 -2.47 4.48
C GLU A 270 -22.07 -2.78 3.45
N LYS A 271 -21.70 -1.77 2.68
CA LYS A 271 -20.60 -1.88 1.72
C LYS A 271 -19.89 -0.57 1.46
N SER A 272 -18.58 -0.64 1.27
CA SER A 272 -17.80 0.48 0.78
C SER A 272 -17.96 0.66 -0.74
N THR A 273 -17.87 1.91 -1.23
CA THR A 273 -17.95 2.21 -2.67
C THR A 273 -16.72 1.73 -3.45
N LYS A 274 -15.57 1.67 -2.78
CA LYS A 274 -14.30 1.17 -3.28
C LYS A 274 -13.75 0.15 -2.27
N PRO A 275 -13.01 -0.88 -2.72
CA PRO A 275 -12.48 -1.85 -1.79
C PRO A 275 -11.43 -1.23 -0.86
N TYR A 276 -11.38 -1.72 0.38
CA TYR A 276 -10.27 -1.52 1.29
C TYR A 276 -9.10 -2.39 0.82
N ILE A 277 -7.98 -1.76 0.48
CA ILE A 277 -6.78 -2.50 0.10
C ILE A 277 -6.14 -2.99 1.40
N THR A 278 -6.04 -4.30 1.57
CA THR A 278 -5.57 -4.90 2.82
C THR A 278 -4.29 -5.65 2.59
N LEU A 279 -3.32 -5.42 3.46
CA LEU A 279 -2.06 -6.13 3.51
C LEU A 279 -1.95 -6.78 4.89
N ILE A 280 -1.61 -8.06 4.91
CA ILE A 280 -1.35 -8.83 6.13
C ILE A 280 0.09 -9.29 6.07
N LEU A 281 0.88 -8.92 7.06
CA LEU A 281 2.20 -9.49 7.26
C LEU A 281 2.03 -10.83 7.97
N ALA A 282 2.38 -11.92 7.30
CA ALA A 282 2.20 -13.27 7.82
C ALA A 282 3.49 -14.08 7.62
N PRO A 283 3.69 -15.16 8.40
CA PRO A 283 4.76 -16.11 8.12
C PRO A 283 4.69 -16.61 6.68
N SER A 284 5.85 -16.86 6.07
CA SER A 284 5.87 -17.35 4.69
C SER A 284 5.21 -18.72 4.59
N SER A 285 4.18 -18.84 3.76
CA SER A 285 3.56 -20.11 3.41
C SER A 285 3.30 -20.16 1.92
N GLN A 286 3.74 -21.25 1.28
CA GLN A 286 3.58 -21.42 -0.17
C GLN A 286 2.11 -21.69 -0.57
N HIS A 287 1.22 -22.01 0.38
CA HIS A 287 -0.15 -22.44 0.10
C HIS A 287 -1.18 -21.90 1.12
N GLY A 288 -1.16 -20.59 1.36
CA GLY A 288 -2.18 -19.94 2.18
C GLY A 288 -3.48 -19.65 1.40
N TYR A 289 -4.62 -19.67 2.09
CA TYR A 289 -5.93 -19.33 1.54
C TYR A 289 -6.60 -18.25 2.39
N MET A 290 -7.39 -17.39 1.75
CA MET A 290 -8.28 -16.47 2.47
C MET A 290 -9.73 -16.90 2.27
N TRP A 291 -10.49 -16.75 3.34
CA TRP A 291 -11.89 -17.10 3.37
C TRP A 291 -12.73 -15.94 3.88
N ASP A 292 -13.82 -15.63 3.18
CA ASP A 292 -14.93 -14.90 3.77
C ASP A 292 -15.66 -15.85 4.74
N TYR A 293 -15.91 -15.38 5.96
CA TYR A 293 -16.63 -16.13 6.98
C TYR A 293 -17.94 -15.43 7.34
N TYR A 294 -19.04 -15.91 6.76
CA TYR A 294 -20.35 -15.25 6.85
C TYR A 294 -21.43 -16.14 7.42
N ILE A 295 -22.50 -15.54 7.94
CA ILE A 295 -23.67 -16.27 8.43
C ILE A 295 -24.67 -16.42 7.27
N ILE A 296 -24.91 -17.66 6.82
CA ILE A 296 -26.03 -18.01 5.93
C ILE A 296 -26.99 -18.90 6.70
N ASN A 297 -28.27 -18.49 6.76
CA ASN A 297 -29.34 -19.24 7.42
C ASN A 297 -29.01 -19.61 8.88
N GLY A 298 -28.41 -18.68 9.62
CA GLY A 298 -28.02 -18.88 11.03
C GLY A 298 -26.80 -19.78 11.25
N LYS A 299 -26.10 -20.19 10.19
CA LYS A 299 -24.87 -20.98 10.28
C LYS A 299 -23.71 -20.23 9.63
N LEU A 300 -22.56 -20.27 10.28
CA LEU A 300 -21.34 -19.75 9.69
C LEU A 300 -20.83 -20.67 8.60
N GLN A 301 -20.43 -20.07 7.48
CA GLN A 301 -19.93 -20.76 6.31
C GLN A 301 -18.71 -20.05 5.76
N TYR A 302 -17.80 -20.86 5.22
CA TYR A 302 -16.65 -20.39 4.47
C TYR A 302 -17.00 -20.20 3.01
N LYS A 303 -16.50 -19.12 2.44
CA LYS A 303 -16.38 -18.93 1.00
C LYS A 303 -14.98 -18.50 0.68
N GLU A 304 -14.33 -19.23 -0.21
CA GLU A 304 -13.00 -18.87 -0.67
C GLU A 304 -13.04 -17.48 -1.31
N ASP A 305 -12.16 -16.59 -0.86
CA ASP A 305 -11.88 -15.34 -1.55
C ASP A 305 -10.70 -15.59 -2.50
N PRO A 306 -10.93 -15.69 -3.83
CA PRO A 306 -9.87 -15.98 -4.79
C PRO A 306 -8.88 -14.82 -4.98
N ALA A 307 -9.12 -13.66 -4.35
CA ALA A 307 -8.37 -12.42 -4.61
C ALA A 307 -7.18 -12.20 -3.67
N VAL A 308 -6.57 -13.28 -3.19
CA VAL A 308 -5.38 -13.22 -2.33
C VAL A 308 -4.14 -13.14 -3.18
N LEU A 309 -3.30 -12.16 -2.88
CA LEU A 309 -1.99 -11.97 -3.48
C LEU A 309 -0.91 -12.28 -2.47
N VAL A 310 0.14 -13.01 -2.87
CA VAL A 310 1.29 -13.26 -2.02
C VAL A 310 2.55 -12.65 -2.62
N GLY A 311 3.14 -11.69 -1.90
CA GLY A 311 4.53 -11.29 -2.06
C GLY A 311 5.37 -11.98 -1.01
N GLN A 312 6.50 -12.56 -1.39
CA GLN A 312 7.38 -13.28 -0.46
C GLN A 312 8.70 -12.55 -0.33
N LYS A 313 9.21 -12.46 0.90
CA LYS A 313 10.54 -11.94 1.20
C LYS A 313 11.09 -12.71 2.40
N ASP A 314 12.16 -13.47 2.17
CA ASP A 314 12.76 -14.34 3.19
C ASP A 314 11.69 -15.23 3.86
N ASP A 315 11.62 -15.24 5.19
CA ASP A 315 10.64 -16.01 6.00
C ASP A 315 9.29 -15.30 6.19
N LEU A 316 9.07 -14.16 5.52
CA LEU A 316 7.85 -13.37 5.61
C LEU A 316 7.10 -13.34 4.28
N SER A 317 5.77 -13.28 4.39
CA SER A 317 4.88 -13.01 3.28
C SER A 317 4.04 -11.78 3.56
N VAL A 318 3.77 -11.02 2.51
CA VAL A 318 2.70 -10.05 2.50
C VAL A 318 1.53 -10.62 1.71
N ILE A 319 0.42 -10.78 2.41
CA ILE A 319 -0.84 -11.25 1.87
C ILE A 319 -1.69 -10.03 1.54
N ILE A 320 -2.03 -9.83 0.28
CA ILE A 320 -2.76 -8.64 -0.17
C ILE A 320 -4.14 -9.06 -0.64
N ASN A 321 -5.16 -8.31 -0.25
CA ASN A 321 -6.51 -8.45 -0.75
C ASN A 321 -7.00 -7.11 -1.29
N LEU A 322 -7.57 -7.14 -2.50
CA LEU A 322 -8.03 -5.96 -3.24
C LEU A 322 -9.56 -5.93 -3.42
N THR A 323 -10.29 -6.86 -2.80
CA THR A 323 -11.73 -7.09 -3.01
C THR A 323 -12.58 -6.75 -1.80
N PHE A 324 -11.99 -6.55 -0.62
CA PHE A 324 -12.75 -6.28 0.60
C PHE A 324 -13.63 -5.05 0.49
N LYS A 325 -14.95 -5.28 0.49
CA LYS A 325 -15.96 -4.22 0.40
C LYS A 325 -16.98 -4.27 1.52
N ARG A 326 -17.00 -5.32 2.33
CA ARG A 326 -18.03 -5.54 3.36
C ARG A 326 -17.34 -5.90 4.67
N PRO A 327 -17.80 -5.42 5.83
CA PRO A 327 -17.28 -5.85 7.12
C PRO A 327 -17.87 -7.21 7.49
N VAL A 328 -17.20 -8.27 7.03
CA VAL A 328 -17.42 -9.65 7.49
C VAL A 328 -16.09 -10.17 8.02
N PRO A 329 -16.07 -11.16 8.92
CA PRO A 329 -14.83 -11.80 9.30
C PRO A 329 -14.17 -12.52 8.12
N TRP A 330 -12.85 -12.48 8.12
CA TRP A 330 -11.99 -13.17 7.20
C TRP A 330 -11.01 -14.04 7.94
N VAL A 331 -10.72 -15.18 7.34
CA VAL A 331 -9.78 -16.16 7.87
C VAL A 331 -8.68 -16.35 6.84
N TYR A 332 -7.45 -16.04 7.21
CA TYR A 332 -6.28 -16.51 6.50
C TYR A 332 -5.84 -17.83 7.10
N SER A 333 -5.77 -18.88 6.30
CA SER A 333 -5.34 -20.22 6.71
C SER A 333 -4.03 -20.62 6.02
N ILE A 334 -3.22 -21.41 6.71
CA ILE A 334 -1.98 -21.98 6.17
C ILE A 334 -1.94 -23.50 6.40
N PRO A 335 -1.12 -24.25 5.63
CA PRO A 335 -0.89 -25.66 5.90
C PRO A 335 -0.28 -25.90 7.27
N SER A 336 -0.50 -27.08 7.88
CA SER A 336 0.36 -27.49 9.00
C SER A 336 1.81 -27.59 8.54
N VAL A 337 2.71 -27.06 9.37
CA VAL A 337 4.17 -27.14 9.18
C VAL A 337 4.69 -28.49 9.66
#